data_AF-A0A173XW40-F1
#
_entry.id   AF-A0A173XW40-F1
#
_cell.length_a   1.000
_cell.length_b   1.000
_cell.length_c   1.000
_cell.angle_alpha   90.00
_cell.angle_beta   90.00
_cell.angle_gamma   90.00
#
_symmetry.space_group_name_H-M   'P 1'
#
loop_
_entity.id
_entity.type
_entity.pdbx_description
1 polymer ?
#
loop_
_entity_poly.entity_id
_entity_poly.type
_entity_poly.pdbx_seq_one_letter_code
_entity_poly.pdbx_strand_id
1 'polypeptide(L)'
;MEKRKILFACDLDNTLFHSYKNRAEGDVCVEYINGNPQSYMSSASIRMLHTICQSDRVEFMPLTTRSIEQYRRIDFPDGCNPDYALVGNGTNLLVRDKIDVAWQQTSACIEKRYHDILMDIYQRCEKDSHFHLAKIVDGMFINAICETVSKLMDCANEYSVLAVKNGLCANSSGRKLYIYPADFDKGESLSRFCDKFNFDGVLAAGDSTMDAGMLRYADAGISISSVLPYMQSVRLEDTVDGFGEKVLEWVCEQTDLAI
;
A
#
# COMPACT_ATOMS: atom_id res chain seq x y z
N MET A 1 -0.40 30.89 -14.29
CA MET A 1 -0.65 29.48 -14.59
C MET A 1 -0.65 28.76 -13.26
N GLU A 2 -1.74 28.09 -12.90
CA GLU A 2 -1.67 27.12 -11.79
C GLU A 2 -0.56 26.13 -12.11
N LYS A 3 0.32 25.88 -11.12
CA LYS A 3 1.40 24.91 -11.29
C LYS A 3 0.75 23.55 -11.39
N ARG A 4 1.07 22.80 -12.45
CA ARG A 4 0.62 21.42 -12.58
C ARG A 4 1.15 20.62 -11.40
N LYS A 5 0.26 19.97 -10.65
CA LYS A 5 0.63 19.15 -9.49
C LYS A 5 0.32 17.69 -9.79
N ILE A 6 1.36 16.87 -9.79
CA ILE A 6 1.28 15.43 -10.02
C ILE A 6 1.17 14.75 -8.66
N LEU A 7 0.20 13.87 -8.50
CA LEU A 7 0.12 13.00 -7.33
C LEU A 7 1.05 11.80 -7.53
N PHE A 8 1.91 11.52 -6.56
CA PHE A 8 2.64 10.27 -6.48
C PHE A 8 2.05 9.41 -5.35
N ALA A 9 1.21 8.44 -5.74
CA ALA A 9 0.62 7.47 -4.84
C ALA A 9 1.53 6.25 -4.69
N CYS A 10 1.98 5.94 -3.48
CA CYS A 10 3.01 4.93 -3.28
C CYS A 10 2.61 3.93 -2.20
N ASP A 11 2.68 2.63 -2.50
CA ASP A 11 2.76 1.65 -1.43
C ASP A 11 4.09 1.81 -0.64
N LEU A 12 4.14 1.25 0.55
CA LEU A 12 5.25 1.44 1.46
C LEU A 12 6.12 0.18 1.60
N ASP A 13 5.51 -0.94 1.98
CA ASP A 13 6.23 -2.15 2.37
C ASP A 13 6.74 -2.89 1.12
N ASN A 14 8.06 -3.10 1.00
CA ASN A 14 8.75 -3.60 -0.20
C ASN A 14 8.57 -2.72 -1.46
N THR A 15 8.04 -1.51 -1.31
CA THR A 15 7.95 -0.52 -2.40
C THR A 15 8.88 0.65 -2.10
N LEU A 16 8.62 1.41 -1.03
CA LEU A 16 9.44 2.55 -0.62
C LEU A 16 10.54 2.15 0.37
N PHE A 17 10.23 1.23 1.28
CA PHE A 17 11.17 0.74 2.29
C PHE A 17 11.09 -0.78 2.43
N HIS A 18 12.13 -1.37 3.02
CA HIS A 18 12.26 -2.82 3.17
C HIS A 18 12.42 -3.23 4.62
N SER A 19 12.05 -4.48 4.91
CA SER A 19 12.20 -5.01 6.27
C SER A 19 13.66 -5.24 6.66
N TYR A 20 13.90 -5.38 7.96
CA TYR A 20 15.19 -5.75 8.56
C TYR A 20 15.86 -6.99 7.94
N LYS A 21 15.10 -7.86 7.27
CA LYS A 21 15.61 -9.05 6.58
C LYS A 21 16.42 -8.73 5.33
N ASN A 22 16.12 -7.60 4.68
CA ASN A 22 16.76 -7.14 3.45
C ASN A 22 17.68 -5.94 3.71
N ARG A 23 18.02 -5.68 4.98
CA ARG A 23 18.84 -4.54 5.38
C ARG A 23 20.25 -4.67 4.81
N ALA A 24 20.73 -3.60 4.18
CA ALA A 24 22.10 -3.41 3.75
C ALA A 24 22.89 -2.49 4.69
N GLU A 25 24.21 -2.46 4.52
CA GLU A 25 25.08 -1.50 5.22
C GLU A 25 24.76 -0.07 4.75
N GLY A 26 24.66 0.87 5.69
CA GLY A 26 24.31 2.27 5.39
C GLY A 26 22.81 2.57 5.26
N ASP A 27 21.95 1.55 5.42
CA ASP A 27 20.51 1.76 5.54
C ASP A 27 20.12 2.45 6.86
N VAL A 28 19.15 3.36 6.75
CA VAL A 28 18.60 4.13 7.87
C VAL A 28 17.30 3.47 8.31
N CYS A 29 17.16 3.26 9.62
CA CYS A 29 15.93 2.73 10.20
C CYS A 29 14.83 3.80 10.19
N VAL A 30 13.64 3.45 9.71
CA VAL A 30 12.47 4.33 9.62
C VAL A 30 11.26 3.78 10.38
N GLU A 31 11.38 2.64 11.07
CA GLU A 31 10.30 2.11 11.92
C GLU A 31 10.86 1.25 13.05
N TYR A 32 10.28 1.41 14.24
CA TYR A 32 10.53 0.54 15.39
C TYR A 32 9.24 -0.17 15.85
N ILE A 33 9.35 -1.44 16.25
CA ILE A 33 8.30 -2.19 16.94
C ILE A 33 8.85 -2.67 18.28
N ASN A 34 8.23 -2.21 19.37
CA ASN A 34 8.66 -2.51 20.74
C ASN A 34 10.16 -2.24 20.96
N GLY A 35 10.66 -1.12 20.41
CA GLY A 35 12.08 -0.73 20.47
C GLY A 35 13.00 -1.47 19.50
N ASN A 36 12.51 -2.46 18.75
CA ASN A 36 13.32 -3.18 17.76
C ASN A 36 13.18 -2.53 16.39
N PRO A 37 14.29 -2.20 15.70
CA PRO A 37 14.27 -1.76 14.30
C PRO A 37 13.53 -2.75 13.40
N GLN A 38 12.67 -2.27 12.50
CA GLN A 38 11.86 -3.12 11.63
C GLN A 38 11.97 -2.79 10.15
N SER A 39 11.93 -1.51 9.80
CA SER A 39 11.88 -1.06 8.41
C SER A 39 13.01 -0.08 8.14
N TYR A 40 13.55 -0.13 6.93
CA TYR A 40 14.77 0.54 6.54
C TYR A 40 14.64 1.18 5.15
N MET A 41 15.29 2.32 4.98
CA MET A 41 15.48 2.98 3.68
C MET A 41 16.96 3.15 3.39
N SER A 42 17.33 3.04 2.11
CA SER A 42 18.68 3.36 1.70
C SER A 42 18.92 4.87 1.74
N SER A 43 20.18 5.26 1.94
CA SER A 43 20.57 6.68 1.92
C SER A 43 20.25 7.36 0.57
N ALA A 44 20.27 6.62 -0.55
CA ALA A 44 19.89 7.14 -1.86
C ALA A 44 18.38 7.39 -1.95
N SER A 45 17.57 6.44 -1.47
CA SER A 45 16.11 6.60 -1.40
C SER A 45 15.71 7.82 -0.58
N ILE A 46 16.36 8.06 0.56
CA ILE A 46 16.08 9.23 1.40
C ILE A 46 16.34 10.54 0.64
N ARG A 47 17.46 10.65 -0.08
CA ARG A 47 17.79 11.87 -0.84
C ARG A 47 16.76 12.12 -1.94
N MET A 48 16.38 11.10 -2.70
CA MET A 48 15.40 11.25 -3.78
C MET A 48 14.00 11.56 -3.25
N LEU A 49 13.58 10.91 -2.15
CA LEU A 49 12.31 11.22 -1.50
C LEU A 49 12.30 12.67 -1.01
N HIS A 50 13.40 13.15 -0.43
CA HIS A 50 13.52 14.55 -0.04
C HIS A 50 13.37 15.48 -1.25
N THR A 51 14.05 15.22 -2.36
CA THR A 51 13.88 16.00 -3.60
C THR A 51 12.41 16.06 -4.04
N ILE A 52 11.73 14.91 -4.04
CA ILE A 52 10.32 14.81 -4.42
C ILE A 52 9.44 15.64 -3.47
N CYS A 53 9.60 15.47 -2.16
CA CYS A 53 8.79 16.16 -1.15
C CYS A 53 9.05 17.68 -1.08
N GLN A 54 10.24 18.15 -1.49
CA GLN A 54 10.55 19.58 -1.56
C GLN A 54 10.09 20.23 -2.88
N SER A 55 9.64 19.45 -3.85
CA SER A 55 9.15 19.95 -5.13
C SER A 55 7.73 20.53 -4.99
N ASP A 56 7.46 21.62 -5.69
CA ASP A 56 6.11 22.15 -5.83
C ASP A 56 5.27 21.45 -6.91
N ARG A 57 5.89 20.53 -7.66
CA ARG A 57 5.27 19.78 -8.76
C ARG A 57 4.69 18.44 -8.33
N VAL A 58 5.14 17.88 -7.21
CA VAL A 58 4.77 16.53 -6.80
C VAL A 58 4.15 16.55 -5.40
N GLU A 59 3.00 15.91 -5.26
CA GLU A 59 2.41 15.56 -3.97
C GLU A 59 2.72 14.10 -3.68
N PHE A 60 3.55 13.81 -2.68
CA PHE A 60 3.79 12.44 -2.24
C PHE A 60 2.69 12.01 -1.27
N MET A 61 2.01 10.91 -1.58
CA MET A 61 0.96 10.35 -0.75
C MET A 61 1.13 8.82 -0.61
N PRO A 62 1.43 8.31 0.59
CA PRO A 62 1.34 6.89 0.86
C PRO A 62 -0.08 6.34 0.66
N LEU A 63 -0.18 5.19 0.01
CA LEU A 63 -1.40 4.36 -0.05
C LEU A 63 -1.04 2.93 0.37
N THR A 64 -1.32 2.60 1.64
CA THR A 64 -0.80 1.40 2.30
C THR A 64 -1.90 0.56 2.94
N THR A 65 -1.64 -0.73 3.11
CA THR A 65 -2.49 -1.64 3.90
C THR A 65 -2.26 -1.53 5.41
N ARG A 66 -1.24 -0.79 5.85
CA ARG A 66 -1.00 -0.54 7.29
C ARG A 66 -2.19 0.15 7.91
N SER A 67 -2.60 -0.26 9.11
CA SER A 67 -3.57 0.49 9.92
C SER A 67 -3.00 1.86 10.32
N ILE A 68 -3.85 2.76 10.83
CA ILE A 68 -3.40 4.08 11.34
C ILE A 68 -2.27 3.93 12.37
N GLU A 69 -2.42 2.99 13.32
CA GLU A 69 -1.40 2.74 14.35
C GLU A 69 -0.08 2.29 13.73
N GLN A 70 -0.13 1.37 12.76
CA GLN A 70 1.07 0.85 12.10
C GLN A 70 1.75 1.90 11.21
N TYR A 71 0.97 2.74 10.54
CA TYR A 71 1.48 3.86 9.75
C TYR A 71 2.19 4.89 10.63
N ARG A 72 1.62 5.23 11.78
CA ARG A 72 2.20 6.21 12.73
C ARG A 72 3.51 5.78 13.41
N ARG A 73 3.93 4.53 13.23
CA ARG A 73 5.26 4.07 13.68
C ARG A 73 6.38 4.46 12.72
N ILE A 74 6.03 4.89 11.51
CA ILE A 74 6.99 5.28 10.49
C ILE A 74 7.54 6.65 10.86
N ASP A 75 8.85 6.72 11.01
CA ASP A 75 9.63 7.94 11.17
C ASP A 75 10.13 8.35 9.78
N PHE A 76 9.33 9.15 9.08
CA PHE A 76 9.71 9.65 7.76
C PHE A 76 10.95 10.54 7.89
N PRO A 77 11.88 10.48 6.93
CA PRO A 77 13.04 11.37 6.94
C PRO A 77 12.63 12.84 7.04
N ASP A 78 13.50 13.66 7.63
CA ASP A 78 13.26 15.10 7.78
C ASP A 78 12.83 15.74 6.44
N GLY A 79 11.77 16.54 6.48
CA GLY A 79 11.21 17.18 5.28
C GLY A 79 10.43 16.25 4.34
N CYS A 80 10.24 14.97 4.70
CA CYS A 80 9.52 13.98 3.88
C CYS A 80 8.19 13.53 4.48
N ASN A 81 7.69 14.23 5.52
CA ASN A 81 6.41 13.93 6.14
C ASN A 81 5.25 14.21 5.16
N PRO A 82 4.42 13.22 4.81
CA PRO A 82 3.33 13.41 3.86
C PRO A 82 2.22 14.30 4.42
N ASP A 83 1.69 15.21 3.61
CA ASP A 83 0.47 15.96 3.94
C ASP A 83 -0.77 15.06 3.89
N TYR A 84 -0.76 14.04 3.04
CA TYR A 84 -1.84 13.08 2.87
C TYR A 84 -1.34 11.64 3.00
N ALA A 85 -2.15 10.77 3.60
CA ALA A 85 -1.93 9.33 3.54
C ALA A 85 -3.26 8.57 3.53
N LEU A 86 -3.36 7.60 2.63
CA LEU A 86 -4.44 6.62 2.62
C LEU A 86 -3.95 5.35 3.31
N VAL A 87 -4.55 5.03 4.45
CA VAL A 87 -4.16 3.90 5.32
C VAL A 87 -5.32 2.92 5.46
N GLY A 88 -5.00 1.69 5.90
CA GLY A 88 -5.97 0.61 6.00
C GLY A 88 -6.54 0.23 4.62
N ASN A 89 -5.68 0.16 3.61
CA ASN A 89 -6.06 -0.09 2.21
C ASN A 89 -6.99 0.99 1.62
N GLY A 90 -6.87 2.23 2.11
CA GLY A 90 -7.72 3.36 1.71
C GLY A 90 -8.95 3.60 2.60
N THR A 91 -9.14 2.78 3.64
CA THR A 91 -10.23 2.95 4.62
C THR A 91 -10.22 4.31 5.28
N ASN A 92 -9.03 4.80 5.62
CA ASN A 92 -8.86 6.06 6.31
C ASN A 92 -7.96 6.99 5.50
N LEU A 93 -8.38 8.25 5.38
CA LEU A 93 -7.53 9.34 4.91
C LEU A 93 -7.01 10.11 6.11
N LEU A 94 -5.68 10.29 6.15
CA LEU A 94 -5.00 11.19 7.06
C LEU A 94 -4.65 12.47 6.30
N VAL A 95 -4.97 13.62 6.90
CA VAL A 95 -4.56 14.95 6.44
C VAL A 95 -3.69 15.56 7.54
N ARG A 96 -2.38 15.67 7.30
CA ARG A 96 -1.37 16.08 8.30
C ARG A 96 -1.53 15.29 9.60
N ASP A 97 -1.51 13.96 9.47
CA ASP A 97 -1.69 12.95 10.53
C ASP A 97 -3.04 13.00 11.29
N LYS A 98 -4.00 13.79 10.83
CA LYS A 98 -5.37 13.83 11.39
C LYS A 98 -6.34 13.08 10.51
N ILE A 99 -7.19 12.26 11.13
CA ILE A 99 -8.21 11.50 10.42
C ILE A 99 -9.21 12.47 9.78
N ASP A 100 -9.45 12.30 8.48
CA ASP A 100 -10.55 12.95 7.77
C ASP A 100 -11.87 12.22 8.09
N VAL A 101 -12.69 12.84 8.93
CA VAL A 101 -13.93 12.24 9.44
C VAL A 101 -14.94 11.97 8.32
N ALA A 102 -15.02 12.84 7.32
CA ALA A 102 -15.96 12.67 6.21
C ALA A 102 -15.56 11.47 5.32
N TRP A 103 -14.26 11.29 5.08
CA TRP A 103 -13.74 10.10 4.41
C TRP A 103 -14.09 8.83 5.20
N GLN A 104 -13.82 8.83 6.50
CA GLN A 104 -14.06 7.68 7.36
C GLN A 104 -15.55 7.30 7.40
N GLN A 105 -16.46 8.28 7.41
CA GLN A 105 -17.90 8.03 7.35
C GLN A 105 -18.33 7.32 6.05
N THR A 106 -17.76 7.73 4.91
CA THR A 106 -18.02 7.07 3.63
C THR A 106 -17.52 5.62 3.66
N SER A 107 -16.29 5.39 4.14
CA SER A 107 -15.74 4.04 4.29
C SER A 107 -16.57 3.18 5.24
N ALA A 108 -17.07 3.72 6.36
CA ALA A 108 -17.91 3.00 7.31
C ALA A 108 -19.27 2.57 6.72
N CYS A 109 -19.80 3.29 5.73
CA CYS A 109 -20.99 2.85 4.99
C CYS A 109 -20.70 1.63 4.11
N ILE A 110 -19.50 1.55 3.53
CA ILE A 110 -19.05 0.38 2.76
C ILE A 110 -18.80 -0.78 3.71
N GLU A 111 -18.12 -0.55 4.83
CA GLU A 111 -17.87 -1.55 5.89
C GLU A 111 -19.16 -2.27 6.30
N LYS A 112 -20.21 -1.50 6.61
CA LYS A 112 -21.52 -2.04 7.02
C LYS A 112 -22.13 -2.99 5.99
N ARG A 113 -21.88 -2.79 4.69
CA ARG A 113 -22.39 -3.67 3.63
C ARG A 113 -21.74 -5.06 3.69
N TYR A 114 -20.47 -5.11 4.09
CA TYR A 114 -19.65 -6.33 4.08
C TYR A 114 -19.38 -6.91 5.48
N HIS A 115 -19.83 -6.24 6.53
CA HIS A 115 -19.53 -6.60 7.92
C HIS A 115 -19.85 -8.06 8.24
N ASP A 116 -21.08 -8.49 7.98
CA ASP A 116 -21.53 -9.84 8.33
C ASP A 116 -20.71 -10.90 7.59
N ILE A 117 -20.49 -10.71 6.29
CA ILE A 117 -19.77 -11.70 5.48
C ILE A 117 -18.26 -11.72 5.78
N LEU A 118 -17.66 -10.57 6.09
CA LEU A 118 -16.27 -10.51 6.55
C LEU A 118 -16.13 -11.17 7.93
N MET A 119 -17.09 -10.98 8.83
CA MET A 119 -17.08 -11.63 10.14
C MET A 119 -17.19 -13.14 10.01
N ASP A 120 -18.08 -13.65 9.15
CA ASP A 120 -18.23 -15.09 8.89
C ASP A 120 -16.94 -15.70 8.34
N ILE A 121 -16.29 -15.04 7.38
CA ILE A 121 -15.03 -15.51 6.81
C ILE A 121 -13.89 -15.41 7.83
N TYR A 122 -13.85 -14.35 8.63
CA TYR A 122 -12.87 -14.19 9.71
C TYR A 122 -12.97 -15.34 10.71
N GLN A 123 -14.18 -15.66 11.18
CA GLN A 123 -14.39 -16.77 12.10
C GLN A 123 -14.00 -18.12 11.51
N ARG A 124 -14.15 -18.28 10.18
CA ARG A 124 -13.63 -19.45 9.46
C ARG A 124 -12.10 -19.48 9.50
N CYS A 125 -11.44 -18.36 9.17
CA CYS A 125 -9.98 -18.26 9.24
C CYS A 125 -9.44 -18.54 10.66
N GLU A 126 -10.12 -18.07 11.72
CA GLU A 126 -9.70 -18.33 13.11
C GLU A 126 -9.76 -19.81 13.51
N LYS A 127 -10.68 -20.58 12.91
CA LYS A 127 -10.85 -22.01 13.19
C LYS A 127 -10.02 -22.90 12.25
N ASP A 128 -9.50 -22.33 11.19
CA ASP A 128 -8.75 -23.04 10.16
C ASP A 128 -7.29 -23.21 10.58
N SER A 129 -6.85 -24.47 10.68
CA SER A 129 -5.49 -24.84 11.10
C SER A 129 -4.37 -24.36 10.17
N HIS A 130 -4.68 -23.90 8.95
CA HIS A 130 -3.68 -23.29 8.07
C HIS A 130 -3.17 -21.95 8.61
N PHE A 131 -4.00 -21.21 9.34
CA PHE A 131 -3.65 -19.89 9.87
C PHE A 131 -3.28 -19.99 11.35
N HIS A 132 -2.17 -19.36 11.72
CA HIS A 132 -1.79 -19.22 13.13
C HIS A 132 -2.22 -17.87 13.72
N LEU A 133 -2.68 -16.95 12.86
CA LEU A 133 -3.22 -15.66 13.23
C LEU A 133 -4.19 -15.19 12.14
N ALA A 134 -5.36 -14.73 12.54
CA ALA A 134 -6.26 -13.96 11.68
C ALA A 134 -6.63 -12.67 12.41
N LYS A 135 -6.78 -11.56 11.66
CA LYS A 135 -7.25 -10.28 12.19
C LYS A 135 -8.15 -9.60 11.18
N ILE A 136 -9.19 -8.94 11.66
CA ILE A 136 -9.88 -7.89 10.90
C ILE A 136 -9.13 -6.59 11.15
N VAL A 137 -8.76 -5.89 10.07
CA VAL A 137 -8.07 -4.61 10.11
C VAL A 137 -9.05 -3.50 9.72
N ASP A 138 -9.22 -2.54 10.62
CA ASP A 138 -10.08 -1.36 10.46
C ASP A 138 -11.52 -1.69 9.98
N GLY A 139 -12.03 -2.87 10.33
CA GLY A 139 -13.35 -3.36 9.90
C GLY A 139 -13.47 -3.78 8.43
N MET A 140 -12.45 -3.51 7.61
CA MET A 140 -12.58 -3.51 6.15
C MET A 140 -11.89 -4.67 5.44
N PHE A 141 -10.92 -5.32 6.07
CA PHE A 141 -10.29 -6.48 5.46
C PHE A 141 -9.75 -7.45 6.50
N ILE A 142 -9.65 -8.72 6.09
CA ILE A 142 -9.04 -9.78 6.87
C ILE A 142 -7.58 -9.89 6.46
N ASN A 143 -6.68 -10.00 7.43
CA ASN A 143 -5.30 -10.40 7.25
C ASN A 143 -5.07 -11.70 8.04
N ALA A 144 -4.93 -12.81 7.32
CA ALA A 144 -4.69 -14.13 7.88
C ALA A 144 -3.26 -14.59 7.52
N ILE A 145 -2.54 -15.15 8.48
CA ILE A 145 -1.11 -15.46 8.35
C ILE A 145 -0.88 -16.96 8.55
N CYS A 146 -0.26 -17.56 7.54
CA CYS A 146 0.24 -18.93 7.58
C CYS A 146 1.70 -18.99 8.08
N GLU A 147 2.09 -20.14 8.60
CA GLU A 147 3.47 -20.38 9.04
C GLU A 147 4.46 -20.39 7.87
N THR A 148 4.04 -20.88 6.70
CA THR A 148 4.86 -20.96 5.50
C THR A 148 4.05 -20.55 4.27
N VAL A 149 4.75 -20.22 3.18
CA VAL A 149 4.09 -19.94 1.88
C VAL A 149 3.39 -21.20 1.37
N SER A 150 4.01 -22.37 1.54
CA SER A 150 3.40 -23.66 1.14
C SER A 150 2.06 -23.90 1.81
N LYS A 151 1.95 -23.68 3.14
CA LYS A 151 0.67 -23.83 3.86
C LYS A 151 -0.41 -22.88 3.35
N LEU A 152 -0.02 -21.68 2.93
CA LEU A 152 -0.97 -20.75 2.30
C LEU A 152 -1.43 -21.27 0.94
N MET A 153 -0.53 -21.83 0.13
CA MET A 153 -0.90 -22.38 -1.18
C MET A 153 -1.94 -23.52 -1.06
N ASP A 154 -1.88 -24.30 0.01
CA ASP A 154 -2.81 -25.41 0.26
C ASP A 154 -4.27 -24.93 0.41
N CYS A 155 -4.50 -23.74 0.97
CA CYS A 155 -5.85 -23.19 1.22
C CYS A 155 -6.23 -22.00 0.34
N ALA A 156 -5.27 -21.32 -0.30
CA ALA A 156 -5.50 -20.05 -0.99
C ALA A 156 -6.61 -20.13 -2.04
N ASN A 157 -6.66 -21.18 -2.86
CA ASN A 157 -7.68 -21.33 -3.89
C ASN A 157 -9.09 -21.44 -3.29
N GLU A 158 -9.25 -22.13 -2.16
CA GLU A 158 -10.54 -22.27 -1.49
C GLU A 158 -11.06 -20.91 -1.00
N TYR A 159 -10.19 -20.13 -0.36
CA TYR A 159 -10.53 -18.78 0.11
C TYR A 159 -10.76 -17.81 -1.05
N SER A 160 -10.02 -17.91 -2.14
CA SER A 160 -10.28 -17.11 -3.34
C SER A 160 -11.66 -17.39 -3.93
N VAL A 161 -12.04 -18.66 -4.06
CA VAL A 161 -13.38 -19.04 -4.53
C VAL A 161 -14.47 -18.57 -3.56
N LEU A 162 -14.23 -18.68 -2.24
CA LEU A 162 -15.15 -18.20 -1.22
C LEU A 162 -15.33 -16.68 -1.29
N ALA A 163 -14.24 -15.93 -1.43
CA ALA A 163 -14.27 -14.48 -1.52
C ALA A 163 -15.06 -14.02 -2.74
N VAL A 164 -14.75 -14.54 -3.94
CA VAL A 164 -15.41 -14.16 -5.20
C VAL A 164 -16.91 -14.42 -5.15
N LYS A 165 -17.34 -15.56 -4.59
CA LYS A 165 -18.77 -15.89 -4.42
C LYS A 165 -19.54 -14.88 -3.56
N ASN A 166 -18.84 -14.12 -2.73
CA ASN A 166 -19.40 -13.17 -1.78
C ASN A 166 -19.10 -11.70 -2.15
N GLY A 167 -18.67 -11.44 -3.38
CA GLY A 167 -18.34 -10.07 -3.83
C GLY A 167 -17.08 -9.50 -3.15
N LEU A 168 -16.18 -10.37 -2.70
CA LEU A 168 -14.90 -10.02 -2.09
C LEU A 168 -13.75 -10.46 -3.02
N CYS A 169 -12.58 -9.86 -2.80
CA CYS A 169 -11.31 -10.26 -3.37
C CYS A 169 -10.49 -11.01 -2.32
N ALA A 170 -9.68 -11.98 -2.77
CA ALA A 170 -8.64 -12.59 -1.95
C ALA A 170 -7.28 -12.48 -2.65
N ASN A 171 -6.27 -12.02 -1.93
CA ASN A 171 -4.92 -11.87 -2.45
C ASN A 171 -3.89 -12.43 -1.48
N SER A 172 -2.88 -13.10 -2.03
CA SER A 172 -1.77 -13.68 -1.26
C SER A 172 -0.51 -12.84 -1.45
N SER A 173 0.16 -12.50 -0.35
CA SER A 173 1.51 -11.90 -0.39
C SER A 173 2.41 -12.60 0.62
N GLY A 174 3.40 -13.34 0.11
CA GLY A 174 4.25 -14.23 0.90
C GLY A 174 3.41 -15.27 1.66
N ARG A 175 3.41 -15.19 2.99
CA ARG A 175 2.66 -16.11 3.87
C ARG A 175 1.31 -15.55 4.34
N LYS A 176 0.88 -14.41 3.80
CA LYS A 176 -0.32 -13.69 4.24
C LYS A 176 -1.41 -13.79 3.18
N LEU A 177 -2.64 -14.03 3.64
CA LEU A 177 -3.86 -13.95 2.88
C LEU A 177 -4.62 -12.68 3.28
N TYR A 178 -4.97 -11.87 2.31
CA TYR A 178 -5.82 -10.70 2.47
C TYR A 178 -7.18 -10.97 1.83
N ILE A 179 -8.26 -10.65 2.54
CA ILE A 179 -9.63 -10.74 2.00
C ILE A 179 -10.34 -9.41 2.25
N TYR A 180 -10.89 -8.79 1.20
CA TYR A 180 -11.47 -7.45 1.26
C TYR A 180 -12.57 -7.24 0.21
N PRO A 181 -13.47 -6.25 0.36
CA PRO A 181 -14.52 -5.98 -0.61
C PRO A 181 -13.99 -5.68 -2.02
N ALA A 182 -14.62 -6.24 -3.05
CA ALA A 182 -14.16 -6.04 -4.43
C ALA A 182 -14.36 -4.60 -4.93
N ASP A 183 -15.30 -3.86 -4.35
CA ASP A 183 -15.55 -2.44 -4.61
C ASP A 183 -14.78 -1.51 -3.64
N PHE A 184 -13.87 -2.07 -2.84
CA PHE A 184 -13.02 -1.34 -1.91
C PHE A 184 -11.57 -1.79 -2.00
N ASP A 185 -10.85 -1.24 -2.99
CA ASP A 185 -9.43 -1.47 -3.19
C ASP A 185 -8.64 -0.16 -3.27
N LYS A 186 -7.31 -0.28 -3.40
CA LYS A 186 -6.42 0.88 -3.55
C LYS A 186 -6.76 1.72 -4.80
N GLY A 187 -7.30 1.12 -5.85
CA GLY A 187 -7.70 1.82 -7.07
C GLY A 187 -8.90 2.71 -6.86
N GLU A 188 -9.98 2.18 -6.26
CA GLU A 188 -11.14 2.99 -5.88
C GLU A 188 -10.72 4.12 -4.94
N SER A 189 -9.90 3.81 -3.93
CA SER A 189 -9.55 4.81 -2.92
C SER A 189 -8.69 5.92 -3.51
N LEU A 190 -7.81 5.59 -4.45
CA LEU A 190 -7.05 6.59 -5.20
C LEU A 190 -7.97 7.44 -6.10
N SER A 191 -8.95 6.83 -6.78
CA SER A 191 -9.96 7.55 -7.56
C SER A 191 -10.72 8.56 -6.73
N ARG A 192 -11.28 8.11 -5.60
CA ARG A 192 -12.05 8.97 -4.68
C ARG A 192 -11.19 10.09 -4.10
N PHE A 193 -9.91 9.84 -3.88
CA PHE A 193 -8.97 10.87 -3.41
C PHE A 193 -8.72 11.92 -4.50
N CYS A 194 -8.49 11.51 -5.74
CA CYS A 194 -8.27 12.42 -6.86
C CYS A 194 -9.51 13.28 -7.16
N ASP A 195 -10.71 12.70 -7.08
CA ASP A 195 -11.97 13.44 -7.19
C ASP A 195 -12.11 14.54 -6.13
N LYS A 196 -11.55 14.31 -4.93
CA LYS A 196 -11.58 15.26 -3.82
C LYS A 196 -10.51 16.35 -3.90
N PHE A 197 -9.32 16.05 -4.42
CA PHE A 197 -8.13 16.92 -4.31
C PHE A 197 -7.55 17.46 -5.62
N ASN A 198 -8.09 17.08 -6.79
CA ASN A 198 -7.73 17.57 -8.13
C ASN A 198 -6.21 17.68 -8.43
N PHE A 199 -5.69 16.71 -9.16
CA PHE A 199 -4.31 16.67 -9.63
C PHE A 199 -4.26 16.63 -11.16
N ASP A 200 -3.19 17.12 -11.76
CA ASP A 200 -3.01 17.17 -13.21
C ASP A 200 -2.52 15.84 -13.80
N GLY A 201 -2.06 14.94 -12.94
CA GLY A 201 -1.61 13.60 -13.30
C GLY A 201 -1.33 12.77 -12.06
N VAL A 202 -1.29 11.45 -12.25
CA VAL A 202 -1.14 10.47 -11.18
C VAL A 202 -0.08 9.45 -11.56
N LEU A 203 0.94 9.36 -10.72
CA LEU A 203 1.95 8.31 -10.73
C LEU A 203 1.66 7.33 -9.60
N ALA A 204 1.85 6.03 -9.84
CA ALA A 204 1.67 5.01 -8.82
C ALA A 204 2.86 4.04 -8.71
N ALA A 205 3.17 3.59 -7.50
CA ALA A 205 4.17 2.55 -7.26
C ALA A 205 3.66 1.49 -6.29
N GLY A 206 3.95 0.22 -6.56
CA GLY A 206 3.60 -0.91 -5.68
C GLY A 206 4.43 -2.17 -5.93
N ASP A 207 4.26 -3.18 -5.08
CA ASP A 207 5.00 -4.45 -5.15
C ASP A 207 4.10 -5.67 -5.29
N SER A 208 2.77 -5.53 -5.19
CA SER A 208 1.87 -6.65 -5.02
C SER A 208 0.62 -6.59 -5.90
N THR A 209 -0.12 -7.70 -5.96
CA THR A 209 -1.44 -7.73 -6.64
C THR A 209 -2.47 -6.82 -6.00
N MET A 210 -2.30 -6.44 -4.73
CA MET A 210 -3.19 -5.46 -4.08
C MET A 210 -3.01 -4.05 -4.65
N ASP A 211 -1.86 -3.76 -5.24
CA ASP A 211 -1.55 -2.47 -5.86
C ASP A 211 -2.07 -2.36 -7.29
N ALA A 212 -2.54 -3.48 -7.86
CA ALA A 212 -3.00 -3.55 -9.25
C ALA A 212 -4.12 -2.53 -9.54
N GLY A 213 -5.02 -2.28 -8.57
CA GLY A 213 -6.09 -1.28 -8.72
C GLY A 213 -5.52 0.13 -8.82
N MET A 214 -4.59 0.48 -7.92
CA MET A 214 -3.90 1.78 -7.90
C MET A 214 -3.10 2.01 -9.19
N LEU A 215 -2.32 1.01 -9.62
CA LEU A 215 -1.50 1.06 -10.83
C LEU A 215 -2.34 1.14 -12.11
N ARG A 216 -3.57 0.60 -12.12
CA ARG A 216 -4.51 0.72 -13.25
C ARG A 216 -5.13 2.10 -13.35
N TYR A 217 -5.34 2.73 -12.20
CA TYR A 217 -5.94 4.04 -12.12
C TYR A 217 -4.96 5.14 -12.54
N ALA A 218 -3.67 4.99 -12.21
CA ALA A 218 -2.64 5.97 -12.51
C ALA A 218 -2.36 6.13 -14.01
N ASP A 219 -1.92 7.34 -14.41
CA ASP A 219 -1.51 7.65 -15.78
C ASP A 219 -0.24 6.87 -16.17
N ALA A 220 0.66 6.69 -15.20
CA ALA A 220 1.82 5.82 -15.32
C ALA A 220 2.10 5.15 -13.98
N GLY A 221 2.64 3.94 -14.01
CA GLY A 221 2.99 3.20 -12.80
C GLY A 221 4.30 2.46 -12.88
N ILE A 222 4.82 2.07 -11.71
CA ILE A 222 5.95 1.16 -11.56
C ILE A 222 5.62 0.02 -10.60
N SER A 223 5.96 -1.21 -10.98
CA SER A 223 5.82 -2.39 -10.13
C SER A 223 7.18 -3.05 -9.91
N ILE A 224 7.56 -3.27 -8.66
CA ILE A 224 8.85 -3.91 -8.29
C ILE A 224 8.72 -5.44 -8.16
N SER A 225 7.60 -6.00 -8.61
CA SER A 225 7.45 -7.44 -8.74
C SER A 225 6.72 -7.80 -10.03
N SER A 226 7.08 -8.96 -10.59
CA SER A 226 6.46 -9.58 -11.76
C SER A 226 5.06 -10.14 -11.50
N VAL A 227 4.47 -9.88 -10.33
CA VAL A 227 3.16 -10.43 -9.95
C VAL A 227 2.00 -9.69 -10.65
N LEU A 228 2.30 -8.61 -11.39
CA LEU A 228 1.32 -7.88 -12.20
C LEU A 228 1.50 -8.20 -13.70
N PRO A 229 0.60 -8.98 -14.32
CA PRO A 229 0.69 -9.26 -15.75
C PRO A 229 0.47 -7.98 -16.57
N TYR A 230 1.46 -7.63 -17.39
CA TYR A 230 1.44 -6.73 -18.54
C TYR A 230 0.32 -5.67 -18.56
N MET A 231 0.54 -4.58 -17.84
CA MET A 231 -0.26 -3.36 -17.99
C MET A 231 0.51 -2.36 -18.86
N GLN A 232 -0.10 -1.86 -19.94
CA GLN A 232 0.60 -1.07 -20.96
C GLN A 232 1.24 0.22 -20.43
N SER A 233 0.69 0.83 -19.37
CA SER A 233 1.17 2.05 -18.72
C SER A 233 2.05 1.79 -17.49
N VAL A 234 2.39 0.52 -17.19
CA VAL A 234 3.18 0.16 -16.00
C VAL A 234 4.56 -0.33 -16.41
N ARG A 235 5.59 0.36 -15.91
CA ARG A 235 6.98 -0.12 -15.96
C ARG A 235 7.13 -1.26 -14.97
N LEU A 236 7.55 -2.42 -15.45
CA LEU A 236 7.90 -3.55 -14.60
C LEU A 236 9.40 -3.50 -14.30
N GLU A 237 9.76 -3.56 -13.04
CA GLU A 237 11.14 -3.70 -12.57
C GLU A 237 11.29 -5.05 -11.87
N ASP A 238 12.07 -5.94 -12.47
CA ASP A 238 12.43 -7.25 -11.91
C ASP A 238 13.72 -7.11 -11.11
N THR A 239 13.67 -6.43 -9.96
CA THR A 239 14.85 -6.30 -9.08
C THR A 239 14.59 -6.89 -7.70
N VAL A 240 15.57 -7.65 -7.20
CA VAL A 240 15.58 -8.17 -5.82
C VAL A 240 16.21 -7.15 -4.87
N ASP A 241 16.93 -6.17 -5.41
CA ASP A 241 17.68 -5.14 -4.71
C ASP A 241 17.23 -3.73 -5.14
N GLY A 242 17.24 -2.77 -4.21
CA GLY A 242 17.01 -1.34 -4.54
C GLY A 242 15.55 -0.94 -4.78
N PHE A 243 14.59 -1.53 -4.05
CA PHE A 243 13.14 -1.27 -4.17
C PHE A 243 12.81 0.24 -4.23
N GLY A 244 13.08 0.96 -3.14
CA GLY A 244 12.79 2.40 -3.07
C GLY A 244 13.59 3.23 -4.05
N GLU A 245 14.83 2.83 -4.37
CA GLU A 245 15.70 3.58 -5.28
C GLU A 245 15.12 3.62 -6.69
N LYS A 246 14.69 2.47 -7.21
CA LYS A 246 14.12 2.37 -8.56
C LYS A 246 12.80 3.12 -8.69
N VAL A 247 11.96 3.04 -7.66
CA VAL A 247 10.70 3.79 -7.61
C VAL A 247 10.95 5.29 -7.64
N LEU A 248 11.83 5.78 -6.78
CA LEU A 248 12.07 7.21 -6.66
C LEU A 248 12.87 7.78 -7.84
N GLU A 249 13.82 7.01 -8.39
CA GLU A 249 14.50 7.34 -9.65
C GLU A 249 13.48 7.51 -10.78
N TRP A 250 12.56 6.55 -10.93
CA TRP A 250 11.49 6.63 -11.93
C TRP A 250 10.58 7.84 -11.73
N VAL A 251 10.19 8.17 -10.50
CA VAL A 251 9.38 9.37 -10.23
C VAL A 251 10.14 10.64 -10.60
N CYS A 252 11.43 10.74 -10.26
CA CYS A 252 12.26 11.88 -10.67
C CYS A 252 12.33 12.02 -12.20
N GLU A 253 12.48 10.91 -12.93
CA GLU A 253 12.45 10.87 -14.41
C GLU A 253 11.10 11.36 -14.97
N GLN A 254 9.98 10.90 -14.41
CA GLN A 254 8.63 11.29 -14.88
C GLN A 254 8.28 12.75 -14.60
N THR A 255 9.00 13.41 -13.68
CA THR A 255 8.65 14.74 -13.16
C THR A 255 9.73 15.80 -13.44
N ASP A 256 10.73 15.45 -14.23
CA ASP A 256 11.89 16.28 -14.57
C ASP A 256 12.60 16.84 -13.31
N LEU A 257 12.68 16.04 -12.24
CA LEU A 257 13.39 16.39 -11.01
C LEU A 257 14.83 15.88 -11.05
N ALA A 258 15.75 16.69 -10.52
CA ALA A 258 17.17 16.32 -10.45
C ALA A 258 17.44 15.36 -9.28
N ILE A 259 18.14 14.26 -9.56
CA ILE A 259 18.55 13.23 -8.59
C ILE A 259 19.85 13.63 -7.88
#